data_AF-A0A1E3XA93-F1
#
_entry.id   AF-A0A1E3XA93-F1
#
_cell.length_a   1.000
_cell.length_b   1.000
_cell.length_c   1.000
_cell.angle_alpha   90.00
_cell.angle_beta   90.00
_cell.angle_gamma   90.00
#
_symmetry.space_group_name_H-M   'P 1'
#
loop_
_entity.id
_entity.type
_entity.pdbx_description
1 polymer ?
#
loop_
_entity_poly.entity_id
_entity_poly.type
_entity_poly.pdbx_seq_one_letter_code
_entity_poly.pdbx_strand_id
1 'polypeptide(L)'
;MSNYIVTVKQVPDVTQITGNAFNPETGTLKRGALPSVINKLDADALAFANKMRQVSPGKIVCLTMGPPMAKDVLIYSLSRCADSAVLLTDRTLGGADTPATANPLAYAIRRIVKDVFNGNDDYIVISGMQSVDGDTAQVPAQIAEELQIPCIAYATAAEFMDGDFRIKKIVAGGNQWVRPKILPCVITVANYEYPLFALFQRSRWAKKFAVINWSTEDIKPTLFGYDGSKTRVIRVFPPPKSSRKNMRVTDIDTFITESVTDYKKGGGGSAFEVGEADYIVPSKRGGGTFQRNYESIDKEVKIFEQVAQALSKLRITEPNQLDEALVEKVQEHIQEKLSKRVMLEMFEGYKKTQPSYTGDVWVIAEHDGEKTNDVTAELLGKAGHLARSLGVRVSAVLVGHKCKHMVDELIAAGADDVHIIEDELLKDFRPSPYRKVVAEVVKKYEPQIVLFGATPQGRVITP
;
A
#
# COMPACT_ATOMS: atom_id res chain seq x y z
N MET A 1 -34.28 -4.94 -4.94
CA MET A 1 -34.10 -3.63 -4.28
C MET A 1 -32.90 -3.79 -3.39
N SER A 2 -31.78 -3.18 -3.78
CA SER A 2 -30.47 -3.48 -3.21
C SER A 2 -30.23 -2.80 -1.87
N ASN A 3 -29.67 -3.54 -0.91
CA ASN A 3 -29.13 -2.97 0.33
C ASN A 3 -27.68 -2.50 0.14
N TYR A 4 -27.18 -1.69 1.07
CA TYR A 4 -25.85 -1.07 0.96
C TYR A 4 -25.06 -1.25 2.25
N ILE A 5 -23.80 -1.69 2.12
CA ILE A 5 -22.84 -1.71 3.23
C ILE A 5 -21.73 -0.73 2.91
N VAL A 6 -21.58 0.32 3.71
CA VAL A 6 -20.54 1.33 3.52
C VAL A 6 -19.42 1.10 4.52
N THR A 7 -18.24 0.72 4.04
CA THR A 7 -17.06 0.63 4.92
C THR A 7 -16.47 2.02 5.12
N VAL A 8 -16.24 2.42 6.36
CA VAL A 8 -15.65 3.72 6.71
C VAL A 8 -14.45 3.54 7.63
N LYS A 9 -13.46 4.40 7.52
CA LYS A 9 -12.24 4.41 8.34
C LYS A 9 -12.07 5.74 9.06
N GLN A 10 -11.68 5.68 10.32
CA GLN A 10 -11.18 6.83 11.05
C GLN A 10 -9.71 7.05 10.74
N VAL A 11 -9.35 8.27 10.34
CA VAL A 11 -7.98 8.66 9.97
C VAL A 11 -7.60 9.95 10.69
N PRO A 12 -6.30 10.18 10.97
CA PRO A 12 -5.84 11.49 11.40
C PRO A 12 -6.09 12.53 10.30
N ASP A 13 -6.45 13.76 10.68
CA ASP A 13 -6.61 14.85 9.72
C ASP A 13 -5.24 15.32 9.19
N VAL A 14 -4.84 14.76 8.06
CA VAL A 14 -3.56 15.07 7.40
C VAL A 14 -3.49 16.51 6.88
N THR A 15 -4.62 17.22 6.72
CA THR A 15 -4.62 18.62 6.26
C THR A 15 -4.11 19.59 7.32
N GLN A 16 -4.14 19.17 8.59
CA GLN A 16 -3.68 19.95 9.74
C GLN A 16 -2.29 19.56 10.24
N ILE A 17 -1.51 18.82 9.43
CA ILE A 17 -0.12 18.46 9.77
C ILE A 17 0.70 19.75 9.93
N THR A 18 0.92 20.14 11.18
CA THR A 18 1.87 21.20 11.51
C THR A 18 3.30 20.68 11.37
N GLY A 19 4.28 21.57 11.15
CA GLY A 19 5.70 21.19 11.05
C GLY A 19 6.26 20.44 12.27
N ASN A 20 5.53 20.47 13.40
CA ASN A 20 5.88 19.80 14.67
C ASN A 20 5.19 18.43 14.84
N ALA A 21 4.39 17.98 13.87
CA ALA A 21 3.63 16.73 13.94
C ALA A 21 4.50 15.48 13.87
N PHE A 22 5.76 15.60 13.42
CA PHE A 22 6.73 14.50 13.38
C PHE A 22 7.79 14.67 14.45
N ASN A 23 8.18 13.58 15.09
CA ASN A 23 9.36 13.53 15.92
C ASN A 23 10.60 13.40 15.00
N PRO A 24 11.53 14.38 15.00
CA PRO A 24 12.71 14.36 14.13
C PRO A 24 13.65 13.18 14.41
N GLU A 25 13.75 12.74 15.66
CA GLU A 25 14.68 11.68 16.09
C GLU A 25 14.16 10.28 15.77
N THR A 26 12.83 10.08 15.86
CA THR A 26 12.21 8.76 15.66
C THR A 26 11.45 8.64 14.34
N GLY A 27 11.36 9.71 13.54
CA GLY A 27 10.58 9.77 12.30
C GLY A 27 9.07 9.56 12.48
N THR A 28 8.60 9.45 13.73
CA THR A 28 7.25 9.00 14.05
C THR A 28 6.31 10.19 14.23
N LEU A 29 5.07 10.07 13.73
CA LEU A 29 4.02 11.07 13.98
C LEU A 29 3.71 11.14 15.49
N LYS A 30 3.72 12.34 16.08
CA LYS A 30 3.32 12.56 17.47
C LYS A 30 1.81 12.33 17.60
N ARG A 31 1.44 11.10 17.98
CA ARG A 31 0.04 10.67 18.20
C ARG A 31 -0.57 11.49 19.34
N GLY A 32 -1.54 12.34 19.00
CA GLY A 32 -2.18 13.30 19.91
C GLY A 32 -2.28 14.73 19.36
N ALA A 33 -1.53 15.05 18.30
CA ALA A 33 -1.52 16.40 17.71
C ALA A 33 -2.63 16.67 16.69
N LEU A 34 -3.28 15.63 16.15
CA LEU A 34 -4.25 15.75 15.05
C LEU A 34 -5.63 15.22 15.46
N PRO A 35 -6.71 15.94 15.13
CA PRO A 35 -8.06 15.41 15.30
C PRO A 35 -8.25 14.19 14.39
N SER A 36 -8.99 13.20 14.90
CA SER A 36 -9.38 12.04 14.10
C SER A 36 -10.70 12.33 13.38
N VAL A 37 -10.73 12.12 12.07
CA VAL A 37 -11.87 12.41 11.20
C VAL A 37 -12.26 11.17 10.38
N ILE A 38 -13.44 11.20 9.78
CA ILE A 38 -13.78 10.22 8.74
C ILE A 38 -12.87 10.46 7.53
N ASN A 39 -12.35 9.38 6.93
CA ASN A 39 -11.63 9.49 5.68
C ASN A 39 -12.48 10.19 4.61
N LYS A 40 -11.90 11.16 3.89
CA LYS A 40 -12.66 12.00 2.94
C LYS A 40 -13.32 11.14 1.86
N LEU A 41 -12.59 10.17 1.31
CA LEU A 41 -13.11 9.27 0.26
C LEU A 41 -14.22 8.35 0.78
N ASP A 42 -14.22 8.01 2.06
CA ASP A 42 -15.29 7.23 2.68
C ASP A 42 -16.55 8.08 2.92
N ALA A 43 -16.37 9.38 3.21
CA ALA A 43 -17.48 10.33 3.28
C ALA A 43 -18.14 10.53 1.89
N ASP A 44 -17.34 10.50 0.83
CA ASP A 44 -17.82 10.53 -0.57
C ASP A 44 -18.50 9.20 -0.93
N ALA A 45 -17.96 8.06 -0.47
CA ALA A 45 -18.60 6.74 -0.62
C ALA A 45 -19.97 6.67 0.08
N LEU A 46 -20.11 7.28 1.25
CA LEU A 46 -21.37 7.37 1.97
C LEU A 46 -22.40 8.25 1.23
N ALA A 47 -21.95 9.35 0.62
CA ALA A 47 -22.80 10.20 -0.21
C ALA A 47 -23.23 9.49 -1.51
N PHE A 48 -22.31 8.75 -2.14
CA PHE A 48 -22.57 7.90 -3.30
C PHE A 48 -23.62 6.81 -2.98
N ALA A 49 -23.47 6.12 -1.85
CA ALA A 49 -24.45 5.14 -1.38
C ALA A 49 -25.85 5.74 -1.17
N ASN A 50 -25.92 6.97 -0.63
CA ASN A 50 -27.19 7.68 -0.49
C ASN A 50 -27.83 8.00 -1.85
N LYS A 51 -27.03 8.35 -2.87
CA LYS A 51 -27.55 8.56 -4.23
C LYS A 51 -28.06 7.26 -4.85
N MET A 52 -27.34 6.16 -4.69
CA MET A 52 -27.80 4.84 -5.14
C MET A 52 -29.12 4.45 -4.46
N ARG A 53 -29.25 4.71 -3.16
CA ARG A 53 -30.50 4.48 -2.41
C ARG A 53 -31.68 5.28 -2.95
N GLN A 54 -31.47 6.49 -3.47
CA GLN A 54 -32.55 7.30 -4.06
C GLN A 54 -33.12 6.68 -5.34
N VAL A 55 -32.32 5.93 -6.10
CA VAL A 55 -32.74 5.29 -7.36
C VAL A 55 -33.12 3.82 -7.19
N SER A 56 -32.57 3.13 -6.18
CA SER A 56 -32.98 1.79 -5.74
C SER A 56 -33.06 1.77 -4.20
N PRO A 57 -34.26 1.89 -3.61
CA PRO A 57 -34.42 1.93 -2.16
C PRO A 57 -33.84 0.69 -1.46
N GLY A 58 -33.22 0.91 -0.31
CA GLY A 58 -32.61 -0.15 0.51
C GLY A 58 -31.96 0.44 1.77
N LYS A 59 -31.54 -0.45 2.67
CA LYS A 59 -30.94 -0.05 3.96
C LYS A 59 -29.44 0.22 3.80
N ILE A 60 -28.95 1.30 4.42
CA ILE A 60 -27.51 1.62 4.48
C ILE A 60 -26.96 1.22 5.87
N VAL A 61 -26.00 0.30 5.88
CA VAL A 61 -25.28 -0.12 7.09
C VAL A 61 -23.83 0.36 6.99
N CYS A 62 -23.37 1.17 7.94
CA CYS A 62 -21.95 1.54 8.02
C CYS A 62 -21.16 0.53 8.85
N LEU A 63 -20.01 0.11 8.34
CA LEU A 63 -19.09 -0.82 9.00
C LEU A 63 -17.73 -0.15 9.17
N THR A 64 -17.15 -0.20 10.36
CA THR A 64 -15.76 0.22 10.59
C THR A 64 -15.02 -0.81 11.43
N MET A 65 -13.72 -0.94 11.19
CA MET A 65 -12.81 -1.70 12.05
C MET A 65 -11.83 -0.72 12.69
N GLY A 66 -11.74 -0.73 14.02
CA GLY A 66 -10.86 0.20 14.70
C GLY A 66 -11.02 0.20 16.22
N PRO A 67 -10.25 1.06 16.92
CA PRO A 67 -10.38 1.23 18.36
C PRO A 67 -11.76 1.78 18.74
N PRO A 68 -12.16 1.73 20.03
CA PRO A 68 -13.47 2.21 20.49
C PRO A 68 -13.82 3.65 20.08
N MET A 69 -12.81 4.52 19.91
CA MET A 69 -12.98 5.91 19.43
C MET A 69 -13.44 6.00 17.97
N ALA A 70 -13.29 4.95 17.15
CA ALA A 70 -13.84 4.89 15.79
C ALA A 70 -15.38 4.88 15.78
N LYS A 71 -16.02 4.69 16.95
CA LYS A 71 -17.46 4.92 17.11
C LYS A 71 -17.88 6.31 16.61
N ASP A 72 -17.04 7.33 16.77
CA ASP A 72 -17.40 8.71 16.39
C ASP A 72 -17.64 8.86 14.88
N VAL A 73 -16.87 8.17 14.03
CA VAL A 73 -17.10 8.20 12.57
C VAL A 73 -18.36 7.45 12.16
N LEU A 74 -18.78 6.44 12.93
CA LEU A 74 -20.07 5.76 12.73
C LEU A 74 -21.26 6.65 13.12
N ILE A 75 -21.17 7.34 14.26
CA ILE A 75 -22.18 8.31 14.68
C ILE A 75 -22.29 9.43 13.64
N TYR A 76 -21.17 9.89 13.11
CA TYR A 76 -21.15 10.84 11.99
C TYR A 76 -21.85 10.28 10.75
N SER A 77 -21.62 9.01 10.41
CA SER A 77 -22.26 8.37 9.25
C SER A 77 -23.78 8.21 9.41
N LEU A 78 -24.25 7.85 10.61
CA LEU A 78 -25.67 7.80 10.99
C LEU A 78 -26.35 9.17 10.89
N SER A 79 -25.63 10.23 11.28
CA SER A 79 -26.12 11.62 11.22
C SER A 79 -26.36 12.12 9.78
N ARG A 80 -25.71 11.48 8.79
CA ARG A 80 -25.82 11.80 7.37
C ARG A 80 -26.92 10.99 6.67
N CYS A 81 -26.75 9.68 6.54
CA CYS A 81 -27.72 8.83 5.83
C CYS A 81 -27.79 7.38 6.31
N ALA A 82 -26.81 6.89 7.08
CA ALA A 82 -26.80 5.50 7.50
C ALA A 82 -27.98 5.17 8.42
N ASP A 83 -28.50 3.95 8.30
CA ASP A 83 -29.65 3.44 9.02
C ASP A 83 -29.23 2.53 10.19
N SER A 84 -28.05 1.93 10.10
CA SER A 84 -27.41 1.16 11.15
C SER A 84 -25.89 1.28 11.08
N ALA A 85 -25.21 0.93 12.17
CA ALA A 85 -23.77 1.01 12.27
C ALA A 85 -23.20 -0.15 13.08
N VAL A 86 -22.11 -0.73 12.57
CA VAL A 86 -21.36 -1.83 13.16
C VAL A 86 -19.92 -1.38 13.38
N LEU A 87 -19.45 -1.51 14.62
CA LEU A 87 -18.06 -1.32 15.02
C LEU A 87 -17.44 -2.69 15.28
N LEU A 88 -16.48 -3.06 14.45
CA LEU A 88 -15.59 -4.19 14.71
C LEU A 88 -14.41 -3.67 15.56
N THR A 89 -14.42 -3.99 16.85
CA THR A 89 -13.47 -3.46 17.84
C THR A 89 -12.94 -4.56 18.73
N ASP A 90 -11.65 -4.82 18.64
CA ASP A 90 -10.92 -5.78 19.46
C ASP A 90 -9.43 -5.39 19.48
N ARG A 91 -8.74 -5.64 20.58
CA ARG A 91 -7.29 -5.38 20.67
C ARG A 91 -6.50 -6.30 19.75
N THR A 92 -7.00 -7.52 19.51
CA THR A 92 -6.34 -8.51 18.64
C THR A 92 -6.34 -8.11 17.17
N LEU A 93 -7.21 -7.20 16.75
CA LEU A 93 -7.25 -6.63 15.39
C LEU A 93 -6.18 -5.54 15.17
N GLY A 94 -5.48 -5.12 16.24
CA GLY A 94 -4.45 -4.10 16.16
C GLY A 94 -3.23 -4.55 15.35
N GLY A 95 -2.58 -3.60 14.68
CA GLY A 95 -1.37 -3.85 13.90
C GLY A 95 -1.59 -4.63 12.60
N ALA A 96 -2.84 -4.72 12.13
CA ALA A 96 -3.22 -5.37 10.89
C ALA A 96 -2.72 -4.61 9.64
N ASP A 97 -2.19 -5.36 8.68
CA ASP A 97 -2.00 -4.90 7.30
C ASP A 97 -3.28 -4.99 6.46
N THR A 98 -3.18 -4.84 5.14
CA THR A 98 -4.34 -4.83 4.24
C THR A 98 -5.09 -6.18 4.22
N PRO A 99 -4.45 -7.36 4.02
CA PRO A 99 -5.11 -8.66 4.15
C PRO A 99 -5.75 -8.89 5.52
N ALA A 100 -5.00 -8.59 6.60
CA ALA A 100 -5.48 -8.76 7.97
C ALA A 100 -6.59 -7.76 8.37
N THR A 101 -6.83 -6.73 7.54
CA THR A 101 -7.96 -5.80 7.66
C THR A 101 -9.14 -6.22 6.79
N ALA A 102 -8.88 -6.66 5.57
CA ALA A 102 -9.91 -7.06 4.62
C ALA A 102 -10.66 -8.32 5.06
N ASN A 103 -9.96 -9.30 5.62
CA ASN A 103 -10.56 -10.56 6.05
C ASN A 103 -11.59 -10.35 7.19
N PRO A 104 -11.29 -9.66 8.31
CA PRO A 104 -12.30 -9.41 9.35
C PRO A 104 -13.49 -8.58 8.84
N LEU A 105 -13.25 -7.60 7.97
CA LEU A 105 -14.31 -6.82 7.34
C LEU A 105 -15.22 -7.70 6.46
N ALA A 106 -14.67 -8.63 5.70
CA ALA A 106 -15.45 -9.57 4.89
C ALA A 106 -16.31 -10.50 5.77
N TYR A 107 -15.78 -11.02 6.88
CA TYR A 107 -16.56 -11.81 7.83
C TYR A 107 -17.67 -10.98 8.49
N ALA A 108 -17.39 -9.73 8.86
CA ALA A 108 -18.42 -8.81 9.37
C ALA A 108 -19.50 -8.51 8.31
N ILE A 109 -19.13 -8.35 7.03
CA ILE A 109 -20.09 -8.18 5.93
C ILE A 109 -21.02 -9.40 5.82
N ARG A 110 -20.48 -10.63 5.84
CA ARG A 110 -21.30 -11.85 5.83
C ARG A 110 -22.28 -11.89 7.01
N ARG A 111 -21.83 -11.47 8.19
CA ARG A 111 -22.69 -11.39 9.38
C ARG A 111 -23.76 -10.30 9.25
N ILE A 112 -23.45 -9.14 8.68
CA ILE A 112 -24.45 -8.09 8.38
C ILE A 112 -25.52 -8.62 7.43
N VAL A 113 -25.12 -9.32 6.36
CA VAL A 113 -26.07 -9.91 5.41
C VAL A 113 -27.01 -10.89 6.13
N LYS A 114 -26.47 -11.76 6.98
CA LYS A 114 -27.25 -12.72 7.77
C LYS A 114 -28.18 -12.03 8.78
N ASP A 115 -27.64 -11.16 9.63
CA ASP A 115 -28.31 -10.64 10.83
C ASP A 115 -29.19 -9.41 10.53
N VAL A 116 -28.83 -8.61 9.52
CA VAL A 116 -29.46 -7.31 9.21
C VAL A 116 -30.24 -7.33 7.90
N PHE A 117 -29.76 -8.06 6.89
CA PHE A 117 -30.45 -8.19 5.59
C PHE A 117 -31.21 -9.51 5.45
N ASN A 118 -31.28 -10.32 6.51
CA ASN A 118 -32.00 -11.59 6.56
C ASN A 118 -31.57 -12.59 5.47
N GLY A 119 -30.28 -12.60 5.12
CA GLY A 119 -29.73 -13.46 4.07
C GLY A 119 -30.02 -13.00 2.64
N ASN A 120 -30.42 -11.73 2.44
CA ASN A 120 -30.65 -11.19 1.10
C ASN A 120 -29.33 -10.84 0.41
N ASP A 121 -29.04 -11.52 -0.70
CA ASP A 121 -27.84 -11.34 -1.53
C ASP A 121 -27.91 -10.15 -2.50
N ASP A 122 -29.05 -9.45 -2.57
CA ASP A 122 -29.19 -8.18 -3.28
C ASP A 122 -28.59 -7.04 -2.44
N TYR A 123 -27.26 -6.96 -2.39
CA TYR A 123 -26.53 -5.88 -1.71
C TYR A 123 -25.27 -5.41 -2.46
N ILE A 124 -24.83 -4.20 -2.12
CA ILE A 124 -23.62 -3.58 -2.67
C ILE A 124 -22.73 -3.10 -1.52
N VAL A 125 -21.46 -3.48 -1.55
CA VAL A 125 -20.45 -2.95 -0.62
C VAL A 125 -19.81 -1.72 -1.26
N ILE A 126 -19.77 -0.61 -0.55
CA ILE A 126 -19.27 0.67 -1.06
C ILE A 126 -18.16 1.15 -0.11
N SER A 127 -17.01 1.52 -0.68
CA SER A 127 -15.85 2.00 0.08
C SER A 127 -15.22 3.20 -0.61
N GLY A 128 -14.50 4.05 0.13
CA GLY A 128 -13.58 5.00 -0.49
C GLY A 128 -12.46 4.26 -1.20
N MET A 129 -11.90 4.83 -2.28
CA MET A 129 -10.85 4.13 -3.03
C MET A 129 -9.58 3.87 -2.22
N GLN A 130 -9.23 4.76 -1.30
CA GLN A 130 -8.06 4.64 -0.43
C GLN A 130 -8.27 5.46 0.84
N SER A 131 -7.45 5.22 1.87
CA SER A 131 -7.41 6.04 3.07
C SER A 131 -6.16 6.90 3.11
N VAL A 132 -6.28 8.17 3.47
CA VAL A 132 -5.19 9.17 3.42
C VAL A 132 -4.02 8.89 4.37
N ASP A 133 -4.15 7.93 5.28
CA ASP A 133 -3.12 7.55 6.24
C ASP A 133 -2.17 6.48 5.67
N GLY A 134 -2.71 5.48 4.97
CA GLY A 134 -1.94 4.38 4.39
C GLY A 134 -1.79 4.46 2.87
N ASP A 135 -2.70 5.15 2.18
CA ASP A 135 -2.76 5.37 0.73
C ASP A 135 -2.57 4.10 -0.13
N THR A 136 -2.94 2.93 0.41
CA THR A 136 -2.69 1.64 -0.25
C THR A 136 -3.68 1.31 -1.37
N ALA A 137 -4.93 1.77 -1.24
CA ALA A 137 -6.05 1.46 -2.15
C ALA A 137 -6.42 -0.04 -2.28
N GLN A 138 -6.00 -0.89 -1.32
CA GLN A 138 -6.07 -2.36 -1.44
C GLN A 138 -7.27 -3.00 -0.75
N VAL A 139 -7.63 -2.52 0.45
CA VAL A 139 -8.61 -3.18 1.34
C VAL A 139 -9.94 -3.51 0.64
N PRO A 140 -10.56 -2.61 -0.16
CA PRO A 140 -11.83 -2.93 -0.81
C PRO A 140 -11.73 -4.05 -1.84
N ALA A 141 -10.64 -4.10 -2.61
CA ALA A 141 -10.42 -5.15 -3.60
C ALA A 141 -10.18 -6.51 -2.91
N GLN A 142 -9.46 -6.50 -1.78
CA GLN A 142 -9.24 -7.69 -0.97
C GLN A 142 -10.53 -8.16 -0.27
N ILE A 143 -11.42 -7.25 0.15
CA ILE A 143 -12.77 -7.61 0.63
C ILE A 143 -13.55 -8.32 -0.48
N ALA A 144 -13.48 -7.81 -1.71
CA ALA A 144 -14.17 -8.43 -2.85
C ALA A 144 -13.64 -9.85 -3.11
N GLU A 145 -12.32 -10.05 -3.01
CA GLU A 145 -11.70 -11.36 -3.11
C GLU A 145 -12.14 -12.29 -1.97
N GLU A 146 -12.07 -11.84 -0.73
CA GLU A 146 -12.49 -12.65 0.43
C GLU A 146 -13.96 -13.07 0.33
N LEU A 147 -14.83 -12.20 -0.20
CA LEU A 147 -16.24 -12.49 -0.44
C LEU A 147 -16.49 -13.28 -1.74
N GLN A 148 -15.50 -13.41 -2.63
CA GLN A 148 -15.62 -14.00 -3.97
C GLN A 148 -16.67 -13.28 -4.84
N ILE A 149 -16.70 -11.95 -4.79
CA ILE A 149 -17.67 -11.10 -5.52
C ILE A 149 -16.94 -10.10 -6.42
N PRO A 150 -17.56 -9.62 -7.52
CA PRO A 150 -16.93 -8.66 -8.42
C PRO A 150 -16.65 -7.31 -7.76
N CYS A 151 -15.57 -6.65 -8.19
CA CYS A 151 -15.17 -5.31 -7.74
C CYS A 151 -15.17 -4.30 -8.90
N ILE A 152 -15.85 -3.17 -8.72
CA ILE A 152 -15.84 -2.02 -9.63
C ILE A 152 -15.04 -0.90 -8.96
N ALA A 153 -13.77 -0.79 -9.32
CA ALA A 153 -12.88 0.25 -8.81
C ALA A 153 -13.08 1.60 -9.52
N TYR A 154 -12.79 2.68 -8.79
CA TYR A 154 -12.75 4.08 -9.25
C TYR A 154 -14.07 4.66 -9.75
N ALA A 155 -15.17 4.34 -9.10
CA ALA A 155 -16.48 4.89 -9.40
C ALA A 155 -16.56 6.40 -9.11
N THR A 156 -17.26 7.12 -9.97
CA THR A 156 -17.52 8.56 -9.85
C THR A 156 -19.00 8.92 -9.99
N ALA A 157 -19.81 8.07 -10.64
CA ALA A 157 -21.25 8.25 -10.75
C ALA A 157 -21.98 6.91 -10.84
N ALA A 158 -23.27 6.90 -10.45
CA ALA A 158 -24.17 5.76 -10.59
C ALA A 158 -25.52 6.21 -11.16
N GLU A 159 -26.02 5.43 -12.11
CA GLU A 159 -27.35 5.55 -12.70
C GLU A 159 -28.08 4.21 -12.56
N PHE A 160 -29.40 4.23 -12.58
CA PHE A 160 -30.23 3.02 -12.56
C PHE A 160 -31.13 3.05 -13.80
N MET A 161 -30.91 2.10 -14.70
CA MET A 161 -31.61 2.01 -15.99
C MET A 161 -31.94 0.55 -16.27
N ASP A 162 -33.15 0.30 -16.78
CA ASP A 162 -33.58 -1.04 -17.21
C ASP A 162 -33.45 -2.12 -16.11
N GLY A 163 -33.58 -1.72 -14.84
CA GLY A 163 -33.44 -2.61 -13.67
C GLY A 163 -32.00 -2.86 -13.21
N ASP A 164 -31.00 -2.30 -13.89
CA ASP A 164 -29.58 -2.48 -13.60
C ASP A 164 -28.90 -1.17 -13.17
N PHE A 165 -27.88 -1.28 -12.31
CA PHE A 165 -26.96 -0.18 -12.04
C PHE A 165 -25.94 -0.01 -13.17
N ARG A 166 -25.77 1.24 -13.63
CA ARG A 166 -24.65 1.66 -14.49
C ARG A 166 -23.73 2.55 -13.66
N ILE A 167 -22.45 2.17 -13.60
CA ILE A 167 -21.43 2.85 -12.80
C ILE A 167 -20.42 3.48 -13.75
N LYS A 168 -20.23 4.79 -13.65
CA LYS A 168 -19.16 5.51 -14.33
C LYS A 168 -17.88 5.36 -13.52
N LYS A 169 -16.80 4.92 -14.16
CA LYS A 169 -15.50 4.77 -13.51
C LYS A 169 -14.34 5.35 -14.31
N ILE A 170 -13.28 5.70 -13.60
CA ILE A 170 -12.03 6.20 -14.18
C ILE A 170 -11.20 5.03 -14.75
N VAL A 171 -10.60 5.26 -15.90
CA VAL A 171 -9.59 4.41 -16.55
C VAL A 171 -8.47 5.30 -17.10
N ALA A 172 -7.34 4.69 -17.51
CA ALA A 172 -6.20 5.44 -18.03
C ALA A 172 -6.57 6.42 -19.17
N GLY A 173 -7.45 6.01 -20.10
CA GLY A 173 -7.91 6.84 -21.22
C GLY A 173 -9.10 7.75 -20.94
N GLY A 174 -9.54 7.92 -19.69
CA GLY A 174 -10.67 8.77 -19.32
C GLY A 174 -11.72 8.05 -18.47
N ASN A 175 -12.96 7.95 -18.97
CA ASN A 175 -14.07 7.38 -18.21
C ASN A 175 -14.80 6.31 -19.02
N GLN A 176 -15.30 5.29 -18.34
CA GLN A 176 -16.14 4.25 -18.93
C GLN A 176 -17.37 3.96 -18.06
N TRP A 177 -18.47 3.59 -18.70
CA TRP A 177 -19.66 3.08 -18.03
C TRP A 177 -19.61 1.56 -18.00
N VAL A 178 -19.78 0.99 -16.81
CA VAL A 178 -19.81 -0.46 -16.59
C VAL A 178 -21.05 -0.84 -15.80
N ARG A 179 -21.49 -2.08 -15.93
CA ARG A 179 -22.55 -2.66 -15.08
C ARG A 179 -22.02 -3.89 -14.35
N PRO A 180 -22.44 -4.13 -13.09
CA PRO A 180 -22.15 -5.40 -12.43
C PRO A 180 -22.85 -6.53 -13.21
N LYS A 181 -22.13 -7.63 -13.47
CA LYS A 181 -22.74 -8.81 -14.12
C LYS A 181 -23.65 -9.59 -13.17
N ILE A 182 -23.31 -9.58 -11.90
CA ILE A 182 -24.01 -10.23 -10.80
C ILE A 182 -23.97 -9.30 -9.58
N LEU A 183 -25.00 -9.40 -8.75
CA LEU A 183 -24.99 -8.90 -7.38
C LEU A 183 -24.83 -10.10 -6.43
N PRO A 184 -24.17 -9.92 -5.29
CA PRO A 184 -23.60 -8.68 -4.77
C PRO A 184 -22.28 -8.25 -5.44
N CYS A 185 -21.87 -7.00 -5.26
CA CYS A 185 -20.58 -6.48 -5.76
C CYS A 185 -19.95 -5.46 -4.79
N VAL A 186 -18.64 -5.22 -4.94
CA VAL A 186 -17.91 -4.13 -4.28
C VAL A 186 -17.72 -2.97 -5.25
N ILE A 187 -17.92 -1.74 -4.78
CA ILE A 187 -17.65 -0.50 -5.51
C ILE A 187 -16.69 0.36 -4.71
N THR A 188 -15.60 0.81 -5.34
CA THR A 188 -14.68 1.79 -4.73
C THR A 188 -14.91 3.16 -5.32
N VAL A 189 -15.12 4.17 -4.49
CA VAL A 189 -15.46 5.53 -4.93
C VAL A 189 -14.19 6.38 -4.95
N ALA A 190 -13.86 6.89 -6.15
CA ALA A 190 -12.67 7.72 -6.35
C ALA A 190 -12.91 9.18 -5.95
N ASN A 191 -14.09 9.69 -6.30
CA ASN A 191 -14.55 11.03 -5.98
C ASN A 191 -16.07 11.05 -6.20
N TYR A 192 -16.78 11.87 -5.44
CA TYR A 192 -18.19 12.11 -5.68
C TYR A 192 -18.53 13.60 -5.50
N GLU A 193 -19.15 14.18 -6.52
CA GLU A 193 -19.32 15.64 -6.63
C GLU A 193 -20.30 16.23 -5.60
N TYR A 194 -21.26 15.42 -5.13
CA TYR A 194 -22.35 15.91 -4.26
C TYR A 194 -22.11 15.50 -2.81
N PRO A 195 -21.46 16.35 -1.98
CA PRO A 195 -21.24 16.04 -0.58
C PRO A 195 -22.57 15.95 0.16
N LEU A 196 -22.64 15.02 1.11
CA LEU A 196 -23.80 14.82 1.95
C LEU A 196 -23.56 15.45 3.33
N PHE A 197 -24.39 16.40 3.77
CA PHE A 197 -24.22 17.02 5.09
C PHE A 197 -25.02 16.31 6.18
N ALA A 198 -24.56 16.41 7.43
CA ALA A 198 -25.28 15.90 8.58
C ALA A 198 -26.52 16.76 8.87
N LEU A 199 -27.66 16.12 9.10
CA LEU A 199 -28.91 16.83 9.41
C LEU A 199 -29.07 16.94 10.93
N PHE A 200 -29.41 18.13 11.43
CA PHE A 200 -29.55 18.38 12.88
C PHE A 200 -30.46 17.36 13.58
N GLN A 201 -31.63 17.06 13.00
CA GLN A 201 -32.56 16.06 13.52
C GLN A 201 -31.94 14.65 13.56
N ARG A 202 -31.24 14.23 12.50
CA ARG A 202 -30.56 12.93 12.45
C ARG A 202 -29.40 12.87 13.42
N SER A 203 -28.65 13.94 13.62
CA SER A 203 -27.54 13.99 14.59
C SER A 203 -28.00 13.70 16.01
N ARG A 204 -29.19 14.18 16.40
CA ARG A 204 -29.77 13.89 17.72
C ARG A 204 -30.16 12.41 17.87
N TRP A 205 -30.70 11.80 16.82
CA TRP A 205 -31.00 10.36 16.79
C TRP A 205 -29.72 9.53 16.80
N ALA A 206 -28.75 9.87 15.96
CA ALA A 206 -27.46 9.18 15.82
C ALA A 206 -26.71 9.10 17.15
N LYS A 207 -26.67 10.20 17.93
CA LYS A 207 -26.05 10.21 19.27
C LYS A 207 -26.68 9.22 20.26
N LYS A 208 -27.96 8.89 20.09
CA LYS A 208 -28.69 7.92 20.93
C LYS A 208 -28.66 6.50 20.37
N PHE A 209 -28.20 6.33 19.13
CA PHE A 209 -28.19 5.03 18.47
C PHE A 209 -27.20 4.09 19.16
N ALA A 210 -27.66 2.88 19.46
CA ALA A 210 -26.82 1.82 19.98
C ALA A 210 -26.03 1.19 18.83
N VAL A 211 -24.78 1.64 18.65
CA VAL A 211 -23.85 1.04 17.69
C VAL A 211 -23.62 -0.43 18.06
N ILE A 212 -23.75 -1.31 17.08
CA ILE A 212 -23.51 -2.75 17.25
C ILE A 212 -22.00 -2.95 17.35
N ASN A 213 -21.53 -3.53 18.45
CA ASN A 213 -20.11 -3.83 18.63
C ASN A 213 -19.90 -5.33 18.43
N TRP A 214 -18.95 -5.69 17.57
CA TRP A 214 -18.48 -7.06 17.41
C TRP A 214 -16.98 -7.16 17.70
N SER A 215 -16.59 -8.29 18.28
CA SER A 215 -15.22 -8.68 18.56
C SER A 215 -14.70 -9.72 17.56
N THR A 216 -13.48 -10.22 17.74
CA THR A 216 -12.99 -11.34 16.94
C THR A 216 -13.72 -12.66 17.24
N GLU A 217 -14.19 -12.87 18.47
CA GLU A 217 -14.96 -14.06 18.85
C GLU A 217 -16.34 -14.10 18.18
N ASP A 218 -16.89 -12.93 17.91
CA ASP A 218 -18.19 -12.70 17.28
C ASP A 218 -18.22 -13.07 15.79
N ILE A 219 -17.17 -12.70 15.05
CA ILE A 219 -17.10 -12.87 13.59
C ILE A 219 -16.18 -14.02 13.17
N LYS A 220 -15.29 -14.48 14.06
CA LYS A 220 -14.37 -15.61 13.86
C LYS A 220 -13.57 -15.53 12.55
N PRO A 221 -12.84 -14.41 12.29
CA PRO A 221 -12.03 -14.26 11.09
C PRO A 221 -10.83 -15.21 11.14
N THR A 222 -10.32 -15.56 9.96
CA THR A 222 -9.20 -16.50 9.82
C THR A 222 -7.86 -15.79 9.73
N LEU A 223 -7.83 -14.55 9.24
CA LEU A 223 -6.62 -13.77 9.03
C LEU A 223 -6.82 -12.38 9.63
N PHE A 224 -6.16 -12.05 10.73
CA PHE A 224 -6.37 -10.78 11.40
C PHE A 224 -5.21 -10.35 12.28
N GLY A 225 -5.18 -9.06 12.61
CA GLY A 225 -4.20 -8.49 13.52
C GLY A 225 -2.76 -8.60 13.02
N TYR A 226 -1.83 -8.47 13.97
CA TYR A 226 -0.40 -8.55 13.69
C TYR A 226 0.03 -9.92 13.16
N ASP A 227 -0.47 -11.02 13.73
CA ASP A 227 -0.06 -12.38 13.36
C ASP A 227 -0.62 -12.78 11.98
N GLY A 228 -1.79 -12.28 11.60
CA GLY A 228 -2.35 -12.46 10.27
C GLY A 228 -1.79 -11.52 9.20
N SER A 229 -0.91 -10.58 9.58
CA SER A 229 -0.36 -9.61 8.64
C SER A 229 0.75 -10.23 7.79
N LYS A 230 0.64 -10.08 6.46
CA LYS A 230 1.64 -10.55 5.49
C LYS A 230 2.79 -9.55 5.32
N THR A 231 2.51 -8.28 5.58
CA THR A 231 3.47 -7.19 5.49
C THR A 231 3.75 -6.62 6.87
N ARG A 232 4.96 -6.09 7.07
CA ARG A 232 5.38 -5.46 8.32
C ARG A 232 6.01 -4.13 8.02
N VAL A 233 5.46 -3.06 8.62
CA VAL A 233 6.07 -1.74 8.56
C VAL A 233 7.29 -1.75 9.48
N ILE A 234 8.48 -1.83 8.88
CA ILE A 234 9.75 -1.82 9.63
C ILE A 234 10.08 -0.40 10.07
N ARG A 235 9.84 0.60 9.21
CA ARG A 235 10.17 2.00 9.47
C ARG A 235 9.23 2.97 8.77
N VAL A 236 9.03 4.13 9.41
CA VAL A 236 8.41 5.32 8.83
C VAL A 236 9.37 6.49 9.03
N PHE A 237 9.67 7.22 7.96
CA PHE A 237 10.51 8.42 8.01
C PHE A 237 9.94 9.49 7.07
N PRO A 238 10.08 10.78 7.41
CA PRO A 238 9.68 11.84 6.50
C PRO A 238 10.60 11.84 5.26
N PRO A 239 10.07 12.04 4.05
CA PRO A 239 10.93 12.22 2.89
C PRO A 239 11.85 13.44 3.11
N PRO A 240 13.09 13.39 2.60
CA PRO A 240 14.00 14.54 2.70
C PRO A 240 13.31 15.76 2.08
N LYS A 241 13.34 16.89 2.79
CA LYS A 241 12.77 18.14 2.28
C LYS A 241 13.61 18.58 1.08
N SER A 242 13.10 18.39 -0.13
CA SER A 242 13.72 18.98 -1.32
C SER A 242 13.46 20.47 -1.32
N SER A 243 14.45 21.28 -0.95
CA SER A 243 14.46 22.69 -1.31
C SER A 243 14.84 22.79 -2.78
N ARG A 244 13.85 22.69 -3.69
CA ARG A 244 14.08 23.24 -5.04
C ARG A 244 14.36 24.73 -4.82
N LYS A 245 15.60 25.15 -5.05
CA LYS A 245 15.97 26.58 -5.08
C LYS A 245 15.30 27.16 -6.31
N ASN A 246 14.03 27.52 -6.17
CA ASN A 246 13.28 28.15 -7.24
C ASN A 246 13.83 29.56 -7.40
N MET A 247 14.54 29.80 -8.51
CA MET A 247 14.94 31.14 -8.90
C MET A 247 13.82 31.76 -9.75
N ARG A 248 13.26 32.87 -9.29
CA ARG A 248 12.34 33.66 -10.12
C ARG A 248 13.18 34.47 -11.10
N VAL A 249 13.04 34.16 -12.38
CA VAL A 249 13.69 34.90 -13.46
C VAL A 249 12.69 35.87 -14.08
N THR A 250 13.11 37.10 -14.34
CA THR A 250 12.25 38.17 -14.88
C THR A 250 12.61 38.60 -16.30
N ASP A 251 13.73 38.12 -16.82
CA ASP A 251 14.30 38.51 -18.12
C ASP A 251 14.92 37.29 -18.82
N ILE A 252 14.92 37.32 -20.16
CA ILE A 252 15.33 36.17 -20.99
C ILE A 252 16.84 35.92 -20.91
N ASP A 253 17.63 36.97 -20.72
CA ASP A 253 19.10 36.88 -20.68
C ASP A 253 19.56 36.14 -19.42
N THR A 254 18.97 36.46 -18.26
CA THR A 254 19.21 35.75 -17.01
C THR A 254 18.74 34.29 -17.11
N PHE A 255 17.62 34.02 -17.79
CA PHE A 255 17.13 32.65 -17.97
C PHE A 255 18.10 31.79 -18.78
N ILE A 256 18.60 32.33 -19.90
CA ILE A 256 19.55 31.64 -20.76
C ILE A 256 20.88 31.43 -20.02
N THR A 257 21.37 32.46 -19.32
CA THR A 257 22.64 32.41 -18.58
C THR A 257 22.61 31.33 -17.50
N GLU A 258 21.55 31.28 -16.69
CA GLU A 258 21.40 30.29 -15.64
C GLU A 258 21.20 28.87 -16.22
N SER A 259 20.37 28.72 -17.25
CA SER A 259 20.15 27.42 -17.90
C SER A 259 21.42 26.83 -18.51
N VAL A 260 22.23 27.67 -19.16
CA VAL A 260 23.53 27.26 -19.73
C VAL A 260 24.53 26.94 -18.63
N THR A 261 24.51 27.69 -17.53
CA THR A 261 25.39 27.43 -16.38
C THR A 261 25.05 26.11 -15.69
N ASP A 262 23.76 25.82 -15.53
CA ASP A 262 23.27 24.57 -14.94
C ASP A 262 23.58 23.37 -15.85
N TYR A 263 23.36 23.51 -17.15
CA TYR A 263 23.75 22.50 -18.14
C TYR A 263 25.27 22.22 -18.14
N LYS A 264 26.10 23.28 -18.06
CA LYS A 264 27.57 23.18 -18.04
C LYS A 264 28.13 22.58 -16.75
N LYS A 265 27.44 22.72 -15.62
CA LYS A 265 27.79 22.01 -14.37
C LYS A 265 27.66 20.48 -14.51
N GLY A 266 27.14 20.02 -15.65
CA GLY A 266 26.90 18.62 -15.94
C GLY A 266 25.59 18.23 -15.27
N GLY A 267 24.67 17.64 -16.05
CA GLY A 267 23.44 17.02 -15.55
C GLY A 267 23.67 15.80 -14.65
N GLY A 268 24.72 15.81 -13.83
CA GLY A 268 24.96 14.88 -12.72
C GLY A 268 24.13 15.28 -11.51
N GLY A 269 22.81 15.32 -11.68
CA GLY A 269 21.85 15.59 -10.63
C GLY A 269 21.93 17.01 -10.07
N SER A 270 20.78 17.67 -9.94
CA SER A 270 20.52 18.26 -8.63
C SER A 270 20.59 17.10 -7.63
N ALA A 271 21.80 16.74 -7.19
CA ALA A 271 21.98 15.94 -6.01
C ALA A 271 21.12 16.64 -4.98
N PHE A 272 20.06 15.94 -4.56
CA PHE A 272 19.35 16.29 -3.36
C PHE A 272 20.45 16.59 -2.34
N GLU A 273 20.61 17.85 -1.94
CA GLU A 273 21.31 18.15 -0.70
C GLU A 273 20.40 17.59 0.39
N VAL A 274 20.46 16.27 0.55
CA VAL A 274 20.03 15.58 1.74
C VAL A 274 21.01 16.09 2.76
N GLY A 275 20.61 17.10 3.54
CA GLY A 275 21.33 17.41 4.78
C GLY A 275 21.57 16.09 5.48
N GLU A 276 22.82 15.84 5.90
CA GLU A 276 23.27 14.57 6.47
C GLU A 276 22.18 14.02 7.39
N ALA A 277 21.48 13.00 6.91
CA ALA A 277 20.64 12.23 7.78
C ALA A 277 21.61 11.48 8.69
N ASP A 278 21.41 11.56 10.00
CA ASP A 278 22.15 10.78 11.01
C ASP A 278 21.97 9.23 10.86
N TYR A 279 21.45 8.78 9.72
CA TYR A 279 21.00 7.43 9.47
C TYR A 279 21.43 6.93 8.10
N ILE A 280 22.26 5.89 8.09
CA ILE A 280 22.88 5.31 6.90
C ILE A 280 21.94 4.27 6.29
N VAL A 281 21.50 4.49 5.05
CA VAL A 281 20.79 3.48 4.26
C VAL A 281 21.79 2.36 3.89
N PRO A 282 21.41 1.08 3.92
CA PRO A 282 22.29 -0.01 3.51
C PRO A 282 22.94 0.23 2.16
N SER A 283 24.25 0.53 2.16
CA SER A 283 25.03 0.66 0.94
C SER A 283 25.39 -0.74 0.39
N LYS A 284 25.93 -0.79 -0.82
CA LYS A 284 26.33 -2.03 -1.49
C LYS A 284 27.26 -2.85 -0.57
N ARG A 285 27.01 -4.15 -0.39
CA ARG A 285 27.88 -5.02 0.42
C ARG A 285 29.30 -4.99 -0.17
N GLY A 286 30.29 -4.67 0.66
CA GLY A 286 31.71 -4.64 0.27
C GLY A 286 32.34 -6.02 0.03
N GLY A 287 31.55 -7.08 -0.11
CA GLY A 287 31.99 -8.42 -0.44
C GLY A 287 32.32 -9.34 0.74
N GLY A 288 32.26 -8.89 2.00
CA GLY A 288 32.49 -9.74 3.17
C GLY A 288 31.22 -10.44 3.69
N THR A 289 31.30 -11.74 4.03
CA THR A 289 30.19 -12.56 4.60
C THR A 289 29.51 -11.92 5.83
N PHE A 290 30.29 -11.20 6.64
CA PHE A 290 29.85 -10.54 7.87
C PHE A 290 29.70 -9.02 7.72
N GLN A 291 30.08 -8.43 6.58
CA GLN A 291 29.87 -7.00 6.32
C GLN A 291 28.40 -6.76 6.00
N ARG A 292 27.64 -6.37 7.03
CA ARG A 292 26.22 -6.10 6.92
C ARG A 292 25.97 -4.63 7.20
N ASN A 293 25.49 -3.96 6.17
CA ASN A 293 24.84 -2.67 6.35
C ASN A 293 23.40 -2.99 6.73
N TYR A 294 23.08 -2.91 8.01
CA TYR A 294 21.69 -2.93 8.46
C TYR A 294 21.16 -1.51 8.49
N GLU A 295 19.85 -1.37 8.27
CA GLU A 295 19.16 -0.17 8.73
C GLU A 295 19.26 -0.13 10.27
N SER A 296 20.19 0.66 10.81
CA SER A 296 20.23 0.98 12.24
C SER A 296 20.86 2.34 12.52
N ILE A 297 20.87 2.75 13.80
CA ILE A 297 21.50 3.99 14.28
C ILE A 297 22.99 3.94 13.94
N ASP A 298 23.62 5.08 13.61
CA ASP A 298 25.04 5.20 13.30
C ASP A 298 25.96 4.47 14.31
N LYS A 299 25.60 4.50 15.60
CA LYS A 299 26.29 3.74 16.65
C LYS A 299 26.22 2.22 16.47
N GLU A 300 25.05 1.67 16.17
CA GLU A 300 24.88 0.23 15.95
C GLU A 300 25.55 -0.22 14.64
N VAL A 301 25.46 0.59 13.58
CA VAL A 301 26.16 0.30 12.31
C VAL A 301 27.66 0.21 12.54
N LYS A 302 28.25 1.18 13.26
CA LYS A 302 29.67 1.15 13.65
C LYS A 302 30.04 -0.07 14.48
N ILE A 303 29.18 -0.49 15.41
CA ILE A 303 29.36 -1.73 16.17
C ILE A 303 29.40 -2.96 15.25
N PHE A 304 28.44 -3.09 14.33
CA PHE A 304 28.41 -4.20 13.37
C PHE A 304 29.64 -4.20 12.45
N GLU A 305 30.10 -3.03 12.00
CA GLU A 305 31.33 -2.88 11.22
C GLU A 305 32.57 -3.32 12.02
N GLN A 306 32.69 -2.92 13.29
CA GLN A 306 33.78 -3.35 14.16
C GLN A 306 33.78 -4.86 14.39
N VAL A 307 32.61 -5.46 14.63
CA VAL A 307 32.45 -6.92 14.76
C VAL A 307 32.83 -7.62 13.46
N ALA A 308 32.38 -7.12 12.30
CA ALA A 308 32.72 -7.70 11.00
C ALA A 308 34.23 -7.61 10.70
N GLN A 309 34.88 -6.49 11.04
CA GLN A 309 36.33 -6.32 10.91
C GLN A 309 37.10 -7.27 11.85
N ALA A 310 36.64 -7.43 13.10
CA ALA A 310 37.22 -8.36 14.06
C ALA A 310 37.13 -9.81 13.56
N LEU A 311 35.96 -10.23 13.06
CA LEU A 311 35.76 -11.56 12.47
C LEU A 311 36.67 -11.79 11.24
N SER A 312 36.83 -10.77 10.40
CA SER A 312 37.75 -10.81 9.26
C SER A 312 39.22 -10.95 9.70
N LYS A 313 39.65 -10.26 10.76
CA LYS A 313 41.01 -10.40 11.33
C LYS A 313 41.25 -11.79 11.91
N LEU A 314 40.23 -12.38 12.53
CA LEU A 314 40.24 -13.75 13.07
C LEU A 314 40.12 -14.83 11.97
N ARG A 315 40.06 -14.43 10.68
CA ARG A 315 39.91 -15.33 9.52
C ARG A 315 38.65 -16.22 9.59
N ILE A 316 37.61 -15.74 10.26
CA ILE A 316 36.31 -16.39 10.25
C ILE A 316 35.62 -16.02 8.94
N THR A 317 35.22 -17.02 8.16
CA THR A 317 34.64 -16.83 6.82
C THR A 317 33.20 -17.35 6.73
N GLU A 318 32.79 -18.24 7.64
CA GLU A 318 31.47 -18.86 7.62
C GLU A 318 30.67 -18.65 8.93
N PRO A 319 29.36 -18.34 8.88
CA PRO A 319 28.54 -18.12 10.07
C PRO A 319 28.45 -19.32 11.02
N ASN A 320 28.67 -20.54 10.51
CA ASN A 320 28.66 -21.77 11.30
C ASN A 320 29.82 -21.83 12.30
N GLN A 321 30.89 -21.06 12.05
CA GLN A 321 32.06 -20.99 12.92
C GLN A 321 31.82 -20.10 14.14
N LEU A 322 30.72 -19.33 14.20
CA LEU A 322 30.43 -18.41 15.29
C LEU A 322 29.91 -19.17 16.53
N ASP A 323 30.73 -19.24 17.58
CA ASP A 323 30.40 -19.91 18.84
C ASP A 323 30.61 -18.98 20.06
N GLU A 324 30.26 -19.48 21.24
CA GLU A 324 30.41 -18.74 22.50
C GLU A 324 31.89 -18.47 22.85
N ALA A 325 32.81 -19.33 22.39
CA ALA A 325 34.25 -19.20 22.63
C ALA A 325 34.90 -18.07 21.81
N LEU A 326 34.29 -17.69 20.69
CA LEU A 326 34.69 -16.55 19.87
C LEU A 326 34.27 -15.20 20.44
N VAL A 327 33.30 -15.16 21.35
CA VAL A 327 32.80 -13.89 21.92
C VAL A 327 33.93 -13.13 22.61
N GLU A 328 34.73 -13.80 23.43
CA GLU A 328 35.85 -13.17 24.15
C GLU A 328 36.94 -12.70 23.18
N LYS A 329 37.27 -13.51 22.15
CA LYS A 329 38.28 -13.18 21.14
C LYS A 329 37.86 -12.00 20.27
N VAL A 330 36.59 -11.92 19.91
CA VAL A 330 36.05 -10.80 19.13
C VAL A 330 36.00 -9.53 19.98
N GLN A 331 35.66 -9.64 21.27
CA GLN A 331 35.64 -8.52 22.22
C GLN A 331 37.02 -7.84 22.36
N GLU A 332 38.12 -8.60 22.29
CA GLU A 332 39.48 -8.06 22.35
C GLU A 332 39.83 -7.16 21.14
N HIS A 333 39.09 -7.28 20.04
CA HIS A 333 39.36 -6.59 18.79
C HIS A 333 38.40 -5.42 18.50
N ILE A 334 37.46 -5.14 19.42
CA ILE A 334 36.43 -4.10 19.29
C ILE A 334 36.70 -3.00 20.33
N GLN A 335 36.51 -1.73 19.95
CA GLN A 335 36.79 -0.59 20.83
C GLN A 335 35.69 -0.40 21.89
N GLU A 336 34.42 -0.65 21.54
CA GLU A 336 33.31 -0.62 22.48
C GLU A 336 33.05 -2.00 23.11
N LYS A 337 33.02 -2.07 24.44
CA LYS A 337 32.70 -3.32 25.13
C LYS A 337 31.20 -3.63 25.04
N LEU A 338 30.85 -4.61 24.23
CA LEU A 338 29.51 -5.19 24.15
C LEU A 338 29.27 -6.18 25.29
N SER A 339 28.01 -6.37 25.69
CA SER A 339 27.66 -7.43 26.62
C SER A 339 27.71 -8.80 25.92
N LYS A 340 28.07 -9.85 26.66
CA LYS A 340 28.12 -11.23 26.14
C LYS A 340 26.79 -11.65 25.49
N ARG A 341 25.66 -11.21 26.04
CA ARG A 341 24.32 -11.46 25.51
C ARG A 341 24.11 -10.83 24.13
N VAL A 342 24.47 -9.55 23.97
CA VAL A 342 24.32 -8.83 22.70
C VAL A 342 25.19 -9.47 21.61
N MET A 343 26.41 -9.86 21.93
CA MET A 343 27.31 -10.56 21.00
C MET A 343 26.75 -11.90 20.53
N LEU A 344 26.17 -12.69 21.43
CA LEU A 344 25.52 -13.96 21.08
C LEU A 344 24.27 -13.74 20.23
N GLU A 345 23.46 -12.72 20.54
CA GLU A 345 22.30 -12.33 19.72
C GLU A 345 22.74 -11.90 18.30
N MET A 346 23.86 -11.18 18.17
CA MET A 346 24.45 -10.83 16.88
C MET A 346 24.93 -12.07 16.11
N PHE A 347 25.61 -13.02 16.77
CA PHE A 347 26.08 -14.27 16.16
C PHE A 347 24.93 -15.16 15.68
N GLU A 348 23.87 -15.28 16.47
CA GLU A 348 22.62 -15.93 16.05
C GLU A 348 21.98 -15.21 14.85
N GLY A 349 21.98 -13.88 14.85
CA GLY A 349 21.58 -13.07 13.70
C GLY A 349 22.43 -13.34 12.45
N TYR A 350 23.73 -13.64 12.60
CA TYR A 350 24.59 -14.05 11.49
C TYR A 350 24.25 -15.43 10.93
N LYS A 351 23.79 -16.36 11.78
CA LYS A 351 23.38 -17.72 11.37
C LYS A 351 22.01 -17.78 10.70
N LYS A 352 21.11 -16.84 11.02
CA LYS A 352 19.72 -16.80 10.49
C LYS A 352 19.57 -16.12 9.12
N THR A 353 20.65 -15.90 8.37
CA THR A 353 20.63 -15.16 7.10
C THR A 353 20.66 -16.00 5.85
N GLN A 354 19.75 -16.96 5.78
CA GLN A 354 19.25 -17.30 4.45
C GLN A 354 18.25 -16.20 4.08
N PRO A 355 18.33 -15.61 2.87
CA PRO A 355 17.23 -14.80 2.37
C PRO A 355 15.95 -15.61 2.51
N SER A 356 14.94 -15.09 3.21
CA SER A 356 13.66 -15.77 3.34
C SER A 356 12.98 -16.01 1.98
N TYR A 357 13.46 -15.33 0.94
CA TYR A 357 13.01 -15.44 -0.44
C TYR A 357 14.20 -15.27 -1.39
N THR A 358 14.25 -16.07 -2.44
CA THR A 358 15.22 -16.00 -3.54
C THR A 358 14.47 -15.84 -4.85
N GLY A 359 14.83 -14.89 -5.69
CA GLY A 359 14.16 -14.65 -6.97
C GLY A 359 14.68 -13.38 -7.65
N ASP A 360 14.09 -12.97 -8.77
CA ASP A 360 14.44 -11.72 -9.45
C ASP A 360 13.50 -10.56 -9.04
N VAL A 361 13.85 -9.33 -9.41
CA VAL A 361 12.99 -8.16 -9.25
C VAL A 361 12.18 -7.98 -10.52
N TRP A 362 10.86 -8.05 -10.42
CA TRP A 362 9.97 -7.99 -11.55
C TRP A 362 9.26 -6.65 -11.66
N VAL A 363 8.95 -6.24 -12.89
CA VAL A 363 8.06 -5.11 -13.20
C VAL A 363 6.93 -5.62 -14.08
N ILE A 364 5.68 -5.44 -13.67
CA ILE A 364 4.55 -5.69 -14.58
C ILE A 364 4.41 -4.49 -15.51
N ALA A 365 4.66 -4.72 -16.81
CA ALA A 365 4.63 -3.68 -17.82
C ALA A 365 3.19 -3.30 -18.18
N GLU A 366 2.86 -2.02 -18.02
CA GLU A 366 1.62 -1.45 -18.53
C GLU A 366 1.82 -0.94 -19.97
N HIS A 367 0.82 -1.13 -20.82
CA HIS A 367 0.83 -0.71 -22.22
C HIS A 367 -0.57 -0.36 -22.71
N ASP A 368 -0.65 0.37 -23.82
CA ASP A 368 -1.90 0.67 -24.54
C ASP A 368 -2.15 -0.26 -25.75
N GLY A 369 -1.17 -1.11 -26.07
CA GLY A 369 -1.20 -2.08 -27.16
C GLY A 369 -0.24 -1.70 -28.29
N GLU A 370 0.07 -0.42 -28.43
CA GLU A 370 1.05 0.09 -29.40
C GLU A 370 2.43 0.22 -28.74
N LYS A 371 2.48 0.77 -27.53
CA LYS A 371 3.72 1.03 -26.79
C LYS A 371 3.57 0.83 -25.28
N THR A 372 4.71 0.77 -24.58
CA THR A 372 4.70 0.74 -23.12
C THR A 372 4.39 2.12 -22.52
N ASN A 373 3.79 2.14 -21.34
CA ASN A 373 3.57 3.37 -20.59
C ASN A 373 4.88 3.87 -19.95
N ASP A 374 5.06 5.18 -19.85
CA ASP A 374 6.26 5.81 -19.25
C ASP A 374 6.54 5.31 -17.82
N VAL A 375 5.48 5.05 -17.04
CA VAL A 375 5.56 4.48 -15.68
C VAL A 375 6.32 3.14 -15.67
N THR A 376 6.18 2.33 -16.72
CA THR A 376 6.91 1.06 -16.85
C THR A 376 8.43 1.30 -16.91
N ALA A 377 8.88 2.29 -17.68
CA ALA A 377 10.29 2.64 -17.78
C ALA A 377 10.84 3.21 -16.46
N GLU A 378 10.06 4.06 -15.77
CA GLU A 378 10.43 4.57 -14.44
C GLU A 378 10.59 3.43 -13.42
N LEU A 379 9.66 2.47 -13.45
CA LEU A 379 9.70 1.30 -12.58
C LEU A 379 10.89 0.37 -12.90
N LEU A 380 11.23 0.16 -14.17
CA LEU A 380 12.41 -0.60 -14.56
C LEU A 380 13.70 0.06 -14.06
N GLY A 381 13.80 1.39 -14.17
CA GLY A 381 14.92 2.14 -13.57
C GLY A 381 15.03 1.93 -12.05
N LYS A 382 13.90 1.95 -11.33
CA LYS A 382 13.89 1.68 -9.89
C LYS A 382 14.16 0.22 -9.56
N ALA A 383 13.63 -0.72 -10.34
CA ALA A 383 13.89 -2.15 -10.24
C ALA A 383 15.39 -2.42 -10.39
N GLY A 384 16.05 -1.79 -11.37
CA GLY A 384 17.51 -1.90 -11.55
C GLY A 384 18.30 -1.37 -10.35
N HIS A 385 17.82 -0.35 -9.63
CA HIS A 385 18.44 0.08 -8.38
C HIS A 385 18.28 -0.96 -7.26
N LEU A 386 17.10 -1.58 -7.13
CA LEU A 386 16.83 -2.65 -6.15
C LEU A 386 17.58 -3.95 -6.47
N ALA A 387 17.53 -4.39 -7.71
CA ALA A 387 18.18 -5.61 -8.18
C ALA A 387 19.70 -5.55 -7.98
N ARG A 388 20.32 -4.39 -8.21
CA ARG A 388 21.75 -4.17 -7.95
C ARG A 388 22.15 -4.31 -6.47
N SER A 389 21.30 -3.90 -5.52
CA SER A 389 21.61 -4.08 -4.10
C SER A 389 21.41 -5.52 -3.64
N LEU A 390 20.54 -6.26 -4.32
CA LEU A 390 20.23 -7.67 -4.06
C LEU A 390 21.14 -8.64 -4.83
N GLY A 391 21.83 -8.16 -5.89
CA GLY A 391 22.66 -8.99 -6.75
C GLY A 391 21.84 -9.93 -7.65
N VAL A 392 20.64 -9.51 -8.06
CA VAL A 392 19.71 -10.30 -8.88
C VAL A 392 19.36 -9.57 -10.18
N ARG A 393 18.56 -10.20 -11.04
CA ARG A 393 18.17 -9.63 -12.35
C ARG A 393 16.87 -8.83 -12.24
N VAL A 394 16.62 -8.01 -13.24
CA VAL A 394 15.36 -7.31 -13.47
C VAL A 394 14.61 -7.99 -14.61
N SER A 395 13.40 -8.48 -14.36
CA SER A 395 12.54 -9.01 -15.43
C SER A 395 11.34 -8.10 -15.65
N ALA A 396 10.96 -7.88 -16.90
CA ALA A 396 9.67 -7.28 -17.23
C ALA A 396 8.64 -8.37 -17.53
N VAL A 397 7.40 -8.21 -17.10
CA VAL A 397 6.28 -9.10 -17.45
C VAL A 397 5.32 -8.34 -18.34
N LEU A 398 5.18 -8.79 -19.58
CA LEU A 398 4.34 -8.17 -20.60
C LEU A 398 3.13 -9.06 -20.90
N VAL A 399 1.93 -8.57 -20.58
CA VAL A 399 0.67 -9.33 -20.68
C VAL A 399 -0.24 -8.65 -21.69
N GLY A 400 -0.57 -9.32 -22.80
CA GLY A 400 -1.40 -8.71 -23.84
C GLY A 400 -1.70 -9.63 -25.02
N HIS A 401 -1.90 -9.07 -26.21
CA HIS A 401 -2.04 -9.82 -27.46
C HIS A 401 -1.13 -9.21 -28.53
N LYS A 402 -0.26 -10.01 -29.15
CA LYS A 402 0.73 -9.56 -30.14
C LYS A 402 1.58 -8.38 -29.62
N CYS A 403 2.11 -8.53 -28.41
CA CYS A 403 2.86 -7.51 -27.69
C CYS A 403 4.39 -7.64 -27.84
N LYS A 404 4.87 -8.67 -28.57
CA LYS A 404 6.32 -8.91 -28.76
C LYS A 404 7.10 -7.72 -29.32
N HIS A 405 6.48 -6.81 -30.08
CA HIS A 405 7.14 -5.62 -30.63
C HIS A 405 7.61 -4.62 -29.56
N MET A 406 7.06 -4.68 -28.34
CA MET A 406 7.44 -3.79 -27.22
C MET A 406 8.64 -4.31 -26.40
N VAL A 407 9.17 -5.49 -26.73
CA VAL A 407 10.26 -6.12 -25.95
C VAL A 407 11.54 -5.29 -25.99
N ASP A 408 11.91 -4.79 -27.17
CA ASP A 408 13.14 -4.03 -27.34
C ASP A 408 13.14 -2.74 -26.50
N GLU A 409 11.97 -2.11 -26.34
CA GLU A 409 11.75 -0.94 -25.48
C GLU A 409 11.98 -1.28 -24.00
N LEU A 410 11.45 -2.41 -23.52
CA LEU A 410 11.61 -2.86 -22.13
C LEU A 410 13.06 -3.21 -21.79
N ILE A 411 13.76 -3.88 -22.72
CA ILE A 411 15.19 -4.19 -22.56
C ILE A 411 16.00 -2.88 -22.53
N ALA A 412 15.73 -1.95 -23.46
CA ALA A 412 16.39 -0.64 -23.48
C ALA A 412 16.15 0.17 -22.20
N ALA A 413 14.98 0.01 -21.56
CA ALA A 413 14.64 0.64 -20.28
C ALA A 413 15.28 -0.03 -19.05
N GLY A 414 15.99 -1.17 -19.21
CA GLY A 414 16.77 -1.80 -18.16
C GLY A 414 16.26 -3.15 -17.66
N ALA A 415 15.37 -3.82 -18.39
CA ALA A 415 15.06 -5.23 -18.14
C ALA A 415 16.19 -6.15 -18.66
N ASP A 416 16.58 -7.15 -17.88
CA ASP A 416 17.53 -8.19 -18.28
C ASP A 416 16.82 -9.29 -19.12
N ASP A 417 15.56 -9.58 -18.80
CA ASP A 417 14.70 -10.45 -19.59
C ASP A 417 13.22 -10.01 -19.56
N VAL A 418 12.43 -10.52 -20.51
CA VAL A 418 11.00 -10.20 -20.64
C VAL A 418 10.18 -11.48 -20.70
N HIS A 419 9.27 -11.65 -19.75
CA HIS A 419 8.25 -12.69 -19.76
C HIS A 419 7.03 -12.20 -20.53
N ILE A 420 6.78 -12.79 -21.70
CA ILE A 420 5.64 -12.45 -22.56
C ILE A 420 4.52 -13.46 -22.31
N ILE A 421 3.32 -12.96 -22.01
CA ILE A 421 2.10 -13.77 -21.95
C ILE A 421 1.11 -13.21 -22.95
N GLU A 422 0.86 -13.98 -24.00
CA GLU A 422 -0.03 -13.61 -25.10
C GLU A 422 -1.27 -14.51 -25.16
N ASP A 423 -2.44 -13.87 -25.24
CA ASP A 423 -3.72 -14.55 -25.53
C ASP A 423 -4.68 -13.54 -26.17
N GLU A 424 -5.60 -14.00 -27.03
CA GLU A 424 -6.61 -13.12 -27.64
C GLU A 424 -7.54 -12.47 -26.61
N LEU A 425 -7.82 -13.17 -25.49
CA LEU A 425 -8.62 -12.64 -24.37
C LEU A 425 -7.94 -11.47 -23.64
N LEU A 426 -6.64 -11.28 -23.86
CA LEU A 426 -5.82 -10.22 -23.28
C LEU A 426 -5.60 -9.05 -24.25
N LYS A 427 -6.28 -9.04 -25.40
CA LYS A 427 -6.20 -7.93 -26.36
C LYS A 427 -6.62 -6.59 -25.73
N ASP A 428 -7.72 -6.61 -24.98
CA ASP A 428 -8.19 -5.44 -24.23
C ASP A 428 -7.88 -5.62 -22.74
N PHE A 429 -7.44 -4.55 -22.07
CA PHE A 429 -7.24 -4.61 -20.62
C PHE A 429 -8.55 -4.92 -19.90
N ARG A 430 -8.59 -6.11 -19.28
CA ARG A 430 -9.70 -6.58 -18.45
C ARG A 430 -9.14 -7.02 -17.09
N PRO A 431 -9.59 -6.40 -15.98
CA PRO A 431 -9.04 -6.68 -14.65
C PRO A 431 -8.96 -8.16 -14.27
N SER A 432 -10.03 -8.92 -14.51
CA SER A 432 -10.11 -10.33 -14.08
C SER A 432 -9.14 -11.24 -14.87
N PRO A 433 -9.12 -11.25 -16.22
CA PRO A 433 -8.11 -11.98 -16.99
C PRO A 433 -6.68 -11.57 -16.65
N TYR A 434 -6.38 -10.27 -16.62
CA TYR A 434 -5.04 -9.76 -16.33
C TYR A 434 -4.57 -10.18 -14.94
N ARG A 435 -5.39 -9.96 -13.90
CA ARG A 435 -5.07 -10.37 -12.52
C ARG A 435 -4.81 -11.87 -12.42
N LYS A 436 -5.64 -12.70 -13.07
CA LYS A 436 -5.46 -14.16 -13.05
C LYS A 436 -4.11 -14.55 -13.69
N VAL A 437 -3.80 -14.02 -14.87
CA VAL A 437 -2.57 -14.34 -15.59
C VAL A 437 -1.34 -13.89 -14.80
N VAL A 438 -1.33 -12.64 -14.33
CA VAL A 438 -0.22 -12.10 -13.54
C VAL A 438 -0.02 -12.92 -12.26
N ALA A 439 -1.10 -13.26 -11.55
CA ALA A 439 -1.02 -14.08 -10.33
C ALA A 439 -0.45 -15.48 -10.60
N GLU A 440 -0.89 -16.15 -11.66
CA GLU A 440 -0.37 -17.47 -12.04
C GLU A 440 1.11 -17.42 -12.45
N VAL A 441 1.53 -16.38 -13.16
CA VAL A 441 2.95 -16.22 -13.53
C VAL A 441 3.81 -15.93 -12.29
N VAL A 442 3.39 -15.02 -11.41
CA VAL A 442 4.09 -14.75 -10.16
C VAL A 442 4.16 -16.01 -9.29
N LYS A 443 3.08 -16.80 -9.20
CA LYS A 443 3.07 -18.07 -8.46
C LYS A 443 3.99 -19.13 -9.09
N LYS A 444 4.14 -19.13 -10.41
CA LYS A 444 4.97 -20.10 -11.12
C LYS A 444 6.47 -19.85 -10.97
N TYR A 445 6.87 -18.59 -11.02
CA TYR A 445 8.30 -18.21 -11.05
C TYR A 445 8.81 -17.62 -9.73
N GLU A 446 7.91 -17.34 -8.77
CA GLU A 446 8.21 -16.88 -7.41
C GLU A 446 9.25 -15.74 -7.35
N PRO A 447 9.06 -14.61 -8.07
CA PRO A 447 9.95 -13.47 -7.98
C PRO A 447 9.99 -12.92 -6.55
N GLN A 448 11.13 -12.39 -6.12
CA GLN A 448 11.28 -11.89 -4.75
C GLN A 448 10.62 -10.52 -4.53
N ILE A 449 10.55 -9.69 -5.58
CA ILE A 449 9.92 -8.38 -5.56
C ILE A 449 9.17 -8.22 -6.88
N VAL A 450 7.92 -7.74 -6.83
CA VAL A 450 7.16 -7.37 -8.02
C VAL A 450 6.70 -5.91 -7.87
N LEU A 451 7.05 -5.09 -8.85
CA LEU A 451 6.68 -3.69 -8.92
C LEU A 451 5.53 -3.49 -9.91
N PHE A 452 4.64 -2.57 -9.56
CA PHE A 452 3.46 -2.25 -10.32
C PHE A 452 3.29 -0.74 -10.42
N GLY A 453 2.70 -0.29 -11.52
CA GLY A 453 2.36 1.12 -11.71
C GLY A 453 1.38 1.60 -10.67
N ALA A 454 1.60 2.79 -10.13
CA ALA A 454 0.63 3.47 -9.26
C ALA A 454 -0.54 4.08 -10.07
N THR A 455 -0.86 3.51 -11.24
CA THR A 455 -1.91 3.95 -12.17
C THR A 455 -3.24 3.26 -11.85
N PRO A 456 -4.37 3.68 -12.46
CA PRO A 456 -5.63 2.94 -12.35
C PRO A 456 -5.56 1.50 -12.84
N GLN A 457 -4.64 1.14 -13.75
CA GLN A 457 -4.49 -0.25 -14.22
C GLN A 457 -3.73 -1.08 -13.18
N GLY A 458 -2.53 -0.63 -12.78
CA GLY A 458 -1.68 -1.34 -11.81
C GLY A 458 -2.38 -1.55 -10.47
N ARG A 459 -3.07 -0.52 -9.94
CA ARG A 459 -3.82 -0.62 -8.67
C ARG A 459 -5.06 -1.52 -8.72
N VAL A 460 -5.53 -1.91 -9.91
CA VAL A 460 -6.68 -2.82 -10.05
C VAL A 460 -6.25 -4.27 -10.09
N ILE A 461 -5.01 -4.54 -10.50
CA ILE A 461 -4.44 -5.88 -10.54
C ILE A 461 -3.61 -6.20 -9.28
N THR A 462 -3.45 -5.23 -8.36
CA THR A 462 -2.59 -5.32 -7.17
C THR A 462 -3.11 -4.58 -5.95
N PRO A 463 -2.49 -4.79 -4.78
CA PRO A 463 -2.38 -6.07 -4.07
C PRO A 463 -3.71 -6.55 -3.48
#